data_AF-A0A3A9AKS3-F1
#
_entry.id   AF-A0A3A9AKS3-F1
#
_cell.length_a   1.000
_cell.length_b   1.000
_cell.length_c   1.000
_cell.angle_alpha   90.00
_cell.angle_beta   90.00
_cell.angle_gamma   90.00
#
_symmetry.space_group_name_H-M   'P 1'
#
loop_
_entity.id
_entity.type
_entity.pdbx_description
1 polymer ?
#
loop_
_entity_poly.entity_id
_entity_poly.type
_entity_poly.pdbx_seq_one_letter_code
_entity_poly.pdbx_strand_id
1 'polypeptide(L)'
;MGRTILCKKCQSTFNESVLANRENPNICPVCGESLIDDDSFGEPPKETTKWYYYKEGGGTLTDTLYNRSPLYTFDATDVEDAKRQLKEVLPNSPLVKEKTKWYYYKGLTETLDDMLYDDFTPLYTFDATDVEDAKRQLKEVLPNSPLVNDNSPDIVRCPRCRSTQIQMVPRKFSLLTGFATNKIDRMCVRCQKRF
;
A
#
# COMPACT_ATOMS: atom_id res chain seq x y z
N MET A 1 -40.16 23.58 26.29
CA MET A 1 -38.73 23.48 26.01
C MET A 1 -38.59 23.15 24.53
N GLY A 2 -38.28 24.13 23.68
CA GLY A 2 -38.21 23.91 22.22
C GLY A 2 -36.84 23.34 21.83
N ARG A 3 -36.79 22.41 20.87
CA ARG A 3 -35.52 21.91 20.34
C ARG A 3 -34.92 22.95 19.39
N THR A 4 -33.59 23.02 19.36
CA THR A 4 -32.86 23.88 18.43
C THR A 4 -32.45 23.04 17.22
N ILE A 5 -32.87 23.45 16.03
CA ILE A 5 -32.59 22.76 14.76
C ILE A 5 -31.42 23.49 14.08
N LEU A 6 -30.37 22.76 13.72
CA LEU A 6 -29.18 23.30 13.04
C LEU A 6 -29.25 22.92 11.56
N CYS A 7 -29.13 23.90 10.66
CA CYS A 7 -28.96 23.63 9.25
C CYS A 7 -27.51 23.23 8.95
N LYS A 8 -27.27 22.02 8.39
CA LYS A 8 -25.92 21.54 8.06
C LYS A 8 -25.23 22.33 6.95
N LYS A 9 -25.99 22.97 6.05
CA LYS A 9 -25.45 23.69 4.89
C LYS A 9 -24.96 25.10 5.22
N CYS A 10 -25.75 25.88 5.94
CA CYS A 10 -25.43 27.26 6.29
C CYS A 10 -25.11 27.47 7.78
N GLN A 11 -25.09 26.39 8.57
CA GLN A 11 -24.79 26.38 10.01
C GLN A 11 -25.67 27.30 10.85
N SER A 12 -26.82 27.71 10.32
CA SER A 12 -27.77 28.55 11.04
C SER A 12 -28.58 27.71 12.02
N THR A 13 -28.77 28.22 13.23
CA THR A 13 -29.58 27.61 14.28
C THR A 13 -30.96 28.26 14.34
N PHE A 14 -32.00 27.44 14.43
CA PHE A 14 -33.38 27.88 14.50
C PHE A 14 -34.09 27.20 15.66
N ASN A 15 -34.99 27.93 16.30
CA ASN A 15 -35.88 27.33 17.28
C ASN A 15 -37.04 26.65 16.55
N GLU A 16 -37.36 25.41 16.95
CA GLU A 16 -38.45 24.61 16.38
C GLU A 16 -39.80 25.35 16.37
N SER A 17 -40.07 26.16 17.39
CA SER A 17 -41.29 26.99 17.47
C SER A 17 -41.38 28.08 16.40
N VAL A 18 -40.25 28.55 15.88
CA VAL A 18 -40.19 29.57 14.81
C VAL A 18 -40.39 28.93 13.44
N LEU A 19 -39.95 27.69 13.27
CA LEU A 19 -40.16 26.91 12.04
C LEU A 19 -41.60 26.39 11.95
N ALA A 20 -42.18 25.92 13.05
CA ALA A 20 -43.54 25.36 13.10
C ALA A 20 -44.66 26.36 12.75
N ASN A 21 -44.41 27.66 12.90
CA ASN A 21 -45.38 28.71 12.56
C ASN A 21 -45.34 29.14 11.08
N ARG A 22 -44.51 28.49 10.24
CA ARG A 22 -44.35 28.83 8.83
C ARG A 22 -45.01 27.78 7.94
N GLU A 23 -45.32 28.17 6.71
CA GLU A 23 -45.91 27.30 5.69
C GLU A 23 -45.00 26.12 5.32
N ASN A 24 -43.67 26.29 5.44
CA ASN A 24 -42.66 25.27 5.14
C ASN A 24 -41.70 25.08 6.34
N PRO A 25 -42.10 24.35 7.40
CA PRO A 25 -41.28 24.16 8.61
C PRO A 25 -39.97 23.39 8.35
N ASN A 26 -39.93 22.65 7.24
CA ASN A 26 -38.86 21.71 6.90
C ASN A 26 -37.84 22.28 5.92
N ILE A 27 -37.90 23.56 5.59
CA ILE A 27 -36.98 24.21 4.64
C ILE A 27 -36.22 25.31 5.38
N CYS A 28 -34.90 25.31 5.23
CA CYS A 28 -34.03 26.30 5.85
C CYS A 28 -34.35 27.69 5.28
N PRO A 29 -34.71 28.67 6.12
CA PRO A 29 -35.09 29.99 5.64
C PRO A 29 -33.91 30.83 5.16
N VAL A 30 -32.67 30.41 5.46
CA VAL A 30 -31.46 31.12 5.07
C VAL A 30 -30.93 30.61 3.73
N CYS A 31 -30.92 29.28 3.51
CA CYS A 31 -30.31 28.69 2.32
C CYS A 31 -31.27 27.88 1.43
N GLY A 32 -32.55 27.76 1.81
CA GLY A 32 -33.57 27.05 1.04
C GLY A 32 -33.42 25.52 1.00
N GLU A 33 -32.53 24.94 1.80
CA GLU A 33 -32.26 23.49 1.83
C GLU A 33 -33.22 22.77 2.78
N SER A 34 -33.58 21.52 2.48
CA SER A 34 -34.39 20.70 3.40
C SER A 34 -33.67 20.53 4.75
N LEU A 35 -34.38 20.77 5.85
CA LEU A 35 -33.95 20.54 7.22
C LEU A 35 -34.33 19.15 7.74
N ILE A 36 -35.09 18.37 6.94
CA ILE A 36 -35.30 16.96 7.20
C ILE A 36 -34.09 16.22 6.62
N ASP A 37 -33.24 15.72 7.49
CA ASP A 37 -32.43 14.55 7.16
C ASP A 37 -33.40 13.37 7.13
N ASP A 38 -33.48 12.67 6.00
CA ASP A 38 -34.22 11.43 5.86
C ASP A 38 -33.52 10.36 6.71
N ASP A 39 -33.79 10.37 8.02
CA ASP A 39 -33.27 9.42 9.01
C ASP A 39 -33.97 8.05 8.85
N SER A 40 -33.83 7.45 7.67
CA SER A 40 -33.60 6.00 7.55
C SER A 40 -32.09 5.74 7.44
N PHE A 41 -31.30 6.38 8.30
CA PHE A 41 -29.95 5.95 8.61
C PHE A 41 -29.99 5.31 10.00
N GLY A 42 -30.48 4.06 10.04
CA GLY A 42 -29.83 3.11 10.94
C GLY A 42 -28.32 3.19 10.65
N GLU A 43 -27.50 3.08 11.69
CA GLU A 43 -26.04 2.97 11.59
C GLU A 43 -25.67 2.33 10.25
N PRO A 44 -24.81 2.91 9.38
CA PRO A 44 -24.44 2.19 8.17
C PRO A 44 -23.96 0.82 8.65
N PRO A 45 -24.66 -0.27 8.31
CA PRO A 45 -24.14 -1.58 8.62
C PRO A 45 -22.79 -1.58 7.93
N LYS A 46 -21.72 -1.76 8.70
CA LYS A 46 -20.37 -1.92 8.15
C LYS A 46 -20.55 -2.87 6.98
N GLU A 47 -20.31 -2.43 5.75
CA GLU A 47 -20.61 -3.21 4.55
C GLU A 47 -19.77 -4.50 4.63
N THR A 48 -20.36 -5.55 5.17
CA THR A 48 -19.72 -6.85 5.26
C THR A 48 -19.93 -7.52 3.92
N THR A 49 -18.84 -7.74 3.21
CA THR A 49 -18.85 -8.47 1.96
C THR A 49 -18.88 -9.96 2.27
N LYS A 50 -19.64 -10.74 1.49
CA LYS A 50 -19.58 -12.21 1.57
C LYS A 50 -18.28 -12.71 0.96
N TRP A 51 -17.53 -13.49 1.72
CA TRP A 51 -16.29 -14.11 1.30
C TRP A 51 -16.46 -15.62 1.14
N TYR A 52 -15.78 -16.15 0.12
CA TYR A 52 -15.81 -17.55 -0.30
C TYR A 52 -14.38 -18.09 -0.35
N TYR A 53 -14.13 -19.18 0.37
CA TYR A 53 -12.84 -19.87 0.38
C TYR A 53 -12.90 -21.19 -0.41
N TYR A 54 -11.96 -21.38 -1.33
CA TYR A 54 -11.81 -22.58 -2.15
C TYR A 54 -10.43 -23.20 -1.87
N LYS A 55 -10.36 -24.50 -1.57
CA LYS A 55 -9.09 -25.19 -1.26
C LYS A 55 -8.26 -25.62 -2.49
N GLU A 56 -8.81 -25.52 -3.69
CA GLU A 56 -8.16 -26.01 -4.91
C GLU A 56 -6.99 -25.10 -5.32
N GLY A 57 -5.81 -25.68 -5.54
CA GLY A 57 -4.65 -24.96 -6.10
C GLY A 57 -3.89 -24.04 -5.12
N GLY A 58 -3.89 -24.34 -3.82
CA GLY A 58 -3.16 -23.55 -2.81
C GLY A 58 -4.03 -22.62 -1.97
N GLY A 59 -5.36 -22.72 -2.14
CA GLY A 59 -6.32 -21.89 -1.42
C GLY A 59 -6.56 -20.56 -2.13
N THR A 60 -7.81 -20.24 -2.44
CA THR A 60 -8.22 -18.95 -3.02
C THR A 60 -9.33 -18.37 -2.17
N LEU A 61 -9.16 -17.10 -1.77
CA LEU A 61 -10.14 -16.34 -1.01
C LEU A 61 -10.63 -15.19 -1.89
N THR A 62 -11.93 -15.15 -2.16
CA THR A 62 -12.55 -14.13 -3.01
C THR A 62 -13.93 -13.76 -2.48
N ASP A 63 -14.35 -12.54 -2.80
CA ASP A 63 -15.71 -12.03 -2.65
C ASP A 63 -16.67 -12.49 -3.76
N THR A 64 -16.15 -13.10 -4.82
CA THR A 64 -16.94 -13.59 -5.95
C THR A 64 -17.33 -15.06 -5.80
N LEU A 65 -18.61 -15.35 -6.02
CA LEU A 65 -19.10 -16.73 -6.09
C LEU A 65 -18.79 -17.31 -7.47
N TYR A 66 -17.98 -18.35 -7.52
CA TYR A 66 -17.71 -19.11 -8.75
C TYR A 66 -18.72 -20.26 -8.90
N ASN A 67 -18.82 -20.85 -10.09
CA ASN A 67 -19.62 -22.05 -10.36
C ASN A 67 -19.15 -23.32 -9.61
N ARG A 68 -18.13 -23.22 -8.76
CA ARG A 68 -17.63 -24.32 -7.91
C ARG A 68 -18.16 -24.14 -6.49
N SER A 69 -18.33 -25.24 -5.76
CA SER A 69 -18.80 -25.17 -4.37
C SER A 69 -17.69 -24.66 -3.44
N PRO A 70 -17.89 -23.52 -2.75
CA PRO A 70 -16.92 -23.03 -1.78
C PRO A 70 -16.86 -23.97 -0.57
N LEU A 71 -15.66 -24.11 0.01
CA LEU A 71 -15.45 -24.93 1.20
C LEU A 71 -15.95 -24.24 2.46
N TYR A 72 -15.78 -22.92 2.52
CA TYR A 72 -16.22 -22.10 3.65
C TYR A 72 -16.73 -20.75 3.14
N THR A 73 -17.75 -20.22 3.83
CA THR A 73 -18.44 -18.97 3.48
C THR A 73 -18.72 -18.17 4.74
N PHE A 74 -18.37 -16.89 4.75
CA PHE A 74 -18.53 -16.01 5.91
C PHE A 74 -18.57 -14.54 5.48
N ASP A 75 -19.00 -13.68 6.40
CA ASP A 75 -19.12 -12.24 6.19
C ASP A 75 -17.94 -11.51 6.85
N ALA A 76 -17.23 -10.67 6.10
CA ALA A 76 -16.10 -9.89 6.61
C ALA A 76 -16.06 -8.51 5.99
N THR A 77 -15.54 -7.54 6.75
CA THR A 77 -15.43 -6.15 6.28
C THR A 77 -14.34 -5.99 5.22
N ASP A 78 -13.24 -6.74 5.36
CA ASP A 78 -12.03 -6.59 4.55
C ASP A 78 -11.36 -7.94 4.28
N VAL A 79 -10.48 -7.99 3.28
CA VAL A 79 -9.68 -9.18 2.92
C VAL A 79 -8.87 -9.70 4.11
N GLU A 80 -8.31 -8.81 4.94
CA GLU A 80 -7.51 -9.19 6.10
C GLU A 80 -8.37 -9.76 7.23
N ASP A 81 -9.55 -9.17 7.45
CA ASP A 81 -10.55 -9.67 8.38
C ASP A 81 -11.01 -11.06 7.96
N ALA A 82 -11.21 -11.25 6.65
CA ALA A 82 -11.56 -12.52 6.06
C ALA A 82 -10.48 -13.58 6.23
N LYS A 83 -9.21 -13.21 6.03
CA LYS A 83 -8.08 -14.11 6.33
C LYS A 83 -7.98 -14.44 7.82
N ARG A 84 -8.27 -13.49 8.72
CA ARG A 84 -8.28 -13.71 10.17
C ARG A 84 -9.36 -14.70 10.58
N GLN A 85 -10.60 -14.50 10.12
CA GLN A 85 -11.71 -15.42 10.37
C GLN A 85 -11.42 -16.81 9.79
N LEU A 86 -10.86 -16.88 8.58
CA LEU A 86 -10.47 -18.16 7.98
C LEU A 86 -9.38 -18.88 8.79
N LYS A 87 -8.41 -18.15 9.36
CA LYS A 87 -7.35 -18.72 10.21
C LYS A 87 -7.91 -19.36 11.49
N GLU A 88 -8.94 -18.77 12.07
CA GLU A 88 -9.59 -19.30 13.28
C GLU A 88 -10.28 -20.65 13.00
N VAL A 89 -10.89 -20.78 11.83
CA VAL A 89 -11.62 -21.99 11.42
C VAL A 89 -10.68 -23.07 10.84
N LEU A 90 -9.63 -22.64 10.13
CA LEU A 90 -8.65 -23.50 9.44
C LEU A 90 -7.21 -22.99 9.72
N PRO A 91 -6.61 -23.35 10.87
CA PRO A 91 -5.25 -22.94 11.21
C PRO A 91 -4.20 -23.47 10.21
N ASN A 92 -4.47 -24.61 9.57
CA ASN A 92 -3.59 -25.24 8.57
C ASN A 92 -3.90 -24.81 7.12
N SER A 93 -4.61 -23.70 6.90
CA SER A 93 -4.95 -23.25 5.54
C SER A 93 -3.69 -22.79 4.78
N PRO A 94 -3.47 -23.25 3.53
CA PRO A 94 -2.33 -22.82 2.71
C PRO A 94 -2.30 -21.32 2.38
N LEU A 95 -3.39 -20.59 2.60
CA LEU A 95 -3.44 -19.13 2.45
C LEU A 95 -2.84 -18.37 3.63
N VAL A 96 -2.82 -19.00 4.81
CA VAL A 96 -2.14 -18.48 5.98
C VAL A 96 -0.76 -19.10 5.93
N LYS A 97 0.16 -18.51 5.16
CA LYS A 97 1.58 -18.88 5.28
C LYS A 97 1.95 -18.66 6.74
N GLU A 98 2.10 -19.74 7.50
CA GLU A 98 2.57 -19.64 8.87
C GLU A 98 3.90 -18.91 8.83
N LYS A 99 4.11 -17.99 9.77
CA LYS A 99 5.39 -17.30 9.86
C LYS A 99 6.43 -18.35 10.21
N THR A 100 7.33 -18.63 9.29
CA THR A 100 8.46 -19.50 9.56
C THR A 100 9.58 -18.66 10.16
N LYS A 101 10.39 -19.31 10.99
CA LYS A 101 11.55 -18.66 11.59
C LYS A 101 12.67 -18.67 10.57
N TRP A 102 13.21 -17.50 10.29
CA TRP A 102 14.34 -17.32 9.37
C TRP A 102 15.60 -16.96 10.14
N TYR A 103 16.71 -17.49 9.67
CA TYR A 103 18.02 -17.39 10.27
C TYR A 103 18.99 -16.78 9.25
N TYR A 104 19.58 -15.65 9.59
CA TYR A 104 20.59 -14.99 8.77
C TYR A 104 21.99 -15.26 9.33
N TYR A 105 22.88 -15.81 8.50
CA TYR A 105 24.27 -16.07 8.86
C TYR A 105 25.20 -15.16 8.05
N LYS A 106 26.04 -14.42 8.78
CA LYS A 106 27.06 -13.55 8.21
C LYS A 106 28.41 -14.24 8.23
N GLY A 107 28.74 -14.95 7.15
CA GLY A 107 30.00 -15.68 6.96
C GLY A 107 30.76 -15.23 5.71
N LEU A 108 31.51 -16.14 5.09
CA LEU A 108 32.15 -15.92 3.77
C LEU A 108 31.11 -15.78 2.65
N THR A 109 29.99 -16.48 2.79
CA THR A 109 28.78 -16.31 1.97
C THR A 109 27.64 -15.93 2.89
N GLU A 110 27.02 -14.79 2.64
CA GLU A 110 25.81 -14.40 3.34
C GLU A 110 24.70 -15.36 2.96
N THR A 111 24.05 -15.96 3.95
CA THR A 111 22.99 -16.96 3.75
C THR A 111 21.78 -16.63 4.61
N LEU A 112 20.61 -16.87 4.04
CA LEU A 112 19.31 -16.69 4.66
C LEU A 112 18.54 -17.99 4.48
N ASP A 113 18.22 -18.66 5.58
CA ASP A 113 17.66 -20.01 5.59
C ASP A 113 16.53 -20.10 6.63
N ASP A 114 15.56 -20.99 6.41
CA ASP A 114 14.51 -21.30 7.38
C ASP A 114 14.89 -22.47 8.30
N MET A 115 16.04 -23.13 8.02
CA MET A 115 16.64 -24.13 8.89
C MET A 115 17.68 -23.53 9.85
N LEU A 116 17.58 -23.91 11.13
CA LEU A 116 18.64 -23.64 12.11
C LEU A 116 19.74 -24.70 11.94
N TYR A 117 20.97 -24.28 11.68
CA TYR A 117 22.12 -25.16 11.64
C TYR A 117 22.81 -25.14 13.00
N ASP A 118 22.85 -26.28 13.70
CA ASP A 118 23.42 -26.38 15.06
C ASP A 118 24.91 -26.00 15.13
N ASP A 119 25.64 -26.19 14.03
CA ASP A 119 27.07 -25.87 13.92
C ASP A 119 27.35 -24.36 13.75
N PHE A 120 26.32 -23.54 13.51
CA PHE A 120 26.47 -22.12 13.22
C PHE A 120 25.54 -21.26 14.07
N THR A 121 26.07 -20.18 14.63
CA THR A 121 25.23 -19.20 15.35
C THR A 121 24.68 -18.16 14.38
N PRO A 122 23.34 -18.04 14.25
CA PRO A 122 22.75 -17.02 13.39
C PRO A 122 22.98 -15.63 13.97
N LEU A 123 23.25 -14.65 13.09
CA LEU A 123 23.43 -13.26 13.48
C LEU A 123 22.09 -12.57 13.74
N TYR A 124 21.06 -12.87 12.94
CA TYR A 124 19.71 -12.37 13.13
C TYR A 124 18.70 -13.50 12.96
N THR A 125 17.63 -13.42 13.75
CA THR A 125 16.50 -14.35 13.68
C THR A 125 15.19 -13.56 13.66
N PHE A 126 14.29 -13.86 12.74
CA PHE A 126 13.00 -13.17 12.63
C PHE A 126 11.94 -14.07 11.99
N ASP A 127 10.68 -13.69 12.17
CA ASP A 127 9.51 -14.43 11.70
C ASP A 127 9.00 -13.82 10.39
N ALA A 128 9.05 -14.58 9.29
CA ALA A 128 8.60 -14.10 7.98
C ALA A 128 7.73 -15.14 7.28
N THR A 129 6.84 -14.67 6.41
CA THR A 129 5.92 -15.54 5.67
C THR A 129 6.55 -16.18 4.44
N ASP A 130 7.59 -15.56 3.89
CA ASP A 130 8.37 -16.04 2.76
C ASP A 130 9.78 -15.43 2.73
N VAL A 131 10.63 -15.97 1.84
CA VAL A 131 12.01 -15.49 1.60
C VAL A 131 12.06 -14.00 1.26
N GLU A 132 11.05 -13.47 0.56
CA GLU A 132 11.03 -12.08 0.11
C GLU A 132 10.72 -11.12 1.25
N ASP A 133 9.73 -11.45 2.09
CA ASP A 133 9.42 -10.76 3.33
C ASP A 133 10.61 -10.85 4.30
N ALA A 134 11.25 -12.02 4.37
CA ALA A 134 12.47 -12.23 5.15
C ALA A 134 13.62 -11.31 4.72
N LYS A 135 13.86 -11.19 3.40
CA LYS A 135 14.83 -10.25 2.84
C LYS A 135 14.45 -8.80 3.09
N ARG A 136 13.15 -8.45 3.06
CA ARG A 136 12.68 -7.10 3.38
C ARG A 136 12.97 -6.74 4.83
N GLN A 137 12.63 -7.62 5.77
CA GLN A 137 12.94 -7.43 7.19
C GLN A 137 14.46 -7.35 7.42
N LEU A 138 15.24 -8.19 6.74
CA LEU A 138 16.70 -8.11 6.78
C LEU A 138 17.23 -6.78 6.23
N LYS A 139 16.58 -6.17 5.22
CA LYS A 139 16.95 -4.85 4.67
C LYS A 139 16.85 -3.74 5.70
N GLU A 140 15.82 -3.77 6.53
CA GLU A 140 15.57 -2.75 7.55
C GLU A 140 16.66 -2.78 8.63
N VAL A 141 17.09 -3.99 9.01
CA VAL A 141 18.15 -4.18 10.01
C VAL A 141 19.54 -4.01 9.40
N LEU A 142 19.74 -4.45 8.15
CA LEU A 142 21.03 -4.49 7.46
C LEU A 142 20.91 -4.00 5.99
N PRO A 143 20.82 -2.68 5.77
CA PRO A 143 20.59 -2.10 4.44
C PRO A 143 21.75 -2.30 3.47
N ASN A 144 22.95 -2.63 3.96
CA ASN A 144 24.17 -2.79 3.16
C ASN A 144 24.52 -4.27 2.86
N SER A 145 23.64 -5.23 3.14
CA SER A 145 23.98 -6.64 2.92
C SER A 145 24.05 -6.98 1.42
N PRO A 146 25.10 -7.66 0.92
CA PRO A 146 25.16 -8.26 -0.42
C PRO A 146 23.91 -9.03 -0.88
N LEU A 147 23.16 -9.67 0.03
CA LEU A 147 21.91 -10.39 -0.31
C LEU A 147 20.73 -9.48 -0.67
N VAL A 148 20.77 -8.23 -0.23
CA VAL A 148 19.64 -7.29 -0.28
C VAL A 148 20.01 -6.01 -1.05
N ASN A 149 21.31 -5.75 -1.20
CA ASN A 149 21.83 -4.81 -2.15
C ASN A 149 21.63 -5.38 -3.55
N ASP A 150 20.53 -4.94 -4.17
CA ASP A 150 20.52 -4.73 -5.60
C ASP A 150 21.67 -3.76 -5.91
N ASN A 151 22.88 -4.29 -6.06
CA ASN A 151 24.02 -3.58 -6.63
C ASN A 151 23.73 -3.32 -8.11
N SER A 152 22.61 -2.70 -8.44
CA SER A 152 22.56 -1.85 -9.62
C SER A 152 23.38 -0.63 -9.23
N PRO A 153 24.66 -0.51 -9.65
CA PRO A 153 25.40 0.73 -9.46
C PRO A 153 24.51 1.84 -9.99
N ASP A 154 24.36 2.95 -9.26
CA ASP A 154 23.42 4.04 -9.58
C ASP A 154 23.45 4.36 -11.09
N ILE A 155 22.58 3.70 -11.87
CA ILE A 155 22.77 3.60 -13.31
C ILE A 155 22.31 4.94 -13.81
N VAL A 156 23.25 5.79 -14.23
CA VAL A 156 22.92 7.08 -14.82
C VAL A 156 21.99 6.82 -16.00
N ARG A 157 20.76 7.34 -15.93
CA ARG A 157 19.75 7.22 -16.98
C ARG A 157 19.54 8.58 -17.63
N CYS A 158 19.39 8.59 -18.95
CA CYS A 158 19.02 9.80 -19.64
C CYS A 158 17.65 10.31 -19.15
N PRO A 159 17.51 11.59 -18.77
CA PRO A 159 16.24 12.14 -18.29
C PRO A 159 15.14 12.16 -19.35
N ARG A 160 15.49 12.09 -20.65
CA ARG A 160 14.52 12.12 -21.75
C ARG A 160 14.05 10.73 -22.18
N CYS A 161 14.96 9.77 -22.36
CA CYS A 161 14.62 8.46 -22.94
C CYS A 161 14.94 7.28 -22.03
N ARG A 162 15.41 7.53 -20.80
CA ARG A 162 15.84 6.53 -19.80
C ARG A 162 16.89 5.53 -20.29
N SER A 163 17.53 5.77 -21.44
CA SER A 163 18.63 4.96 -21.94
C SER A 163 19.84 5.08 -21.01
N THR A 164 20.53 3.96 -20.80
CA THR A 164 21.76 3.83 -20.03
C THR A 164 23.00 4.05 -20.90
N GLN A 165 22.84 4.11 -22.22
CA GLN A 165 23.92 4.34 -23.17
C GLN A 165 24.28 5.83 -23.22
N ILE A 166 25.30 6.20 -22.44
CA ILE A 166 25.77 7.58 -22.26
C ILE A 166 27.23 7.68 -22.68
N GLN A 167 27.55 8.71 -23.46
CA GLN A 167 28.91 9.06 -23.87
C GLN A 167 29.32 10.38 -23.22
N MET A 168 30.56 10.45 -22.76
CA MET A 168 31.16 11.70 -22.30
C MET A 168 31.71 12.48 -23.48
N VAL A 169 31.29 13.75 -23.62
CA VAL A 169 31.73 14.63 -24.71
C VAL A 169 32.34 15.91 -24.13
N PRO A 170 33.50 16.36 -24.63
CA PRO A 170 34.08 17.62 -24.18
C PRO A 170 33.20 18.78 -24.62
N ARG A 171 32.93 19.73 -23.72
CA ARG A 171 32.19 20.95 -24.06
C ARG A 171 33.07 21.81 -24.96
N LYS A 172 32.58 22.10 -26.17
CA LYS A 172 33.30 22.96 -27.12
C LYS A 172 33.54 24.34 -26.51
N PHE A 173 34.74 24.86 -26.73
CA PHE A 173 35.14 26.20 -26.33
C PHE A 173 34.16 27.24 -26.90
N SER A 174 33.64 28.11 -26.04
CA SER A 174 32.79 29.24 -26.45
C SER A 174 33.62 30.52 -26.41
N LEU A 175 33.85 31.10 -27.58
CA LEU A 175 34.63 32.34 -27.78
C LEU A 175 34.05 33.54 -27.02
N LEU A 176 32.75 33.55 -26.75
CA LEU A 176 32.06 34.63 -26.02
C LEU A 176 32.32 34.61 -24.52
N THR A 177 32.67 33.45 -23.94
CA THR A 177 32.78 33.29 -22.48
C THR A 177 34.20 33.15 -21.98
N GLY A 178 35.23 33.31 -22.81
CA GLY A 178 36.62 33.61 -22.44
C GLY A 178 37.38 32.61 -21.55
N PHE A 179 36.73 31.61 -20.96
CA PHE A 179 37.33 30.68 -20.01
C PHE A 179 37.25 29.25 -20.55
N ALA A 180 38.41 28.62 -20.73
CA ALA A 180 38.52 27.20 -21.04
C ALA A 180 38.07 26.37 -19.83
N THR A 181 36.76 26.17 -19.68
CA THR A 181 36.27 25.22 -18.69
C THR A 181 36.45 23.82 -19.25
N ASN A 182 37.35 23.01 -18.68
CA ASN A 182 37.50 21.57 -18.93
C ASN A 182 36.26 20.79 -18.44
N LYS A 183 35.08 21.19 -18.91
CA LYS A 183 33.80 20.57 -18.55
C LYS A 183 33.48 19.51 -19.59
N ILE A 184 33.22 18.31 -19.09
CA ILE A 184 32.78 17.16 -19.86
C ILE A 184 31.28 17.03 -19.62
N ASP A 185 30.47 17.09 -20.68
CA ASP A 185 29.03 16.90 -20.61
C ASP A 185 28.69 15.43 -20.87
N ARG A 186 27.64 14.92 -20.23
CA ARG A 186 27.11 13.58 -20.53
C ARG A 186 26.10 13.72 -21.67
N MET A 187 26.24 12.90 -22.70
CA MET A 187 25.33 12.88 -23.85
C MET A 187 24.71 11.51 -23.99
N CYS A 188 23.39 11.44 -24.04
CA CYS A 188 22.71 10.19 -24.36
C CYS A 188 22.90 9.85 -25.84
N VAL A 189 23.35 8.63 -26.13
CA VAL A 189 23.57 8.17 -27.52
C VAL A 189 22.24 7.99 -28.26
N ARG A 190 21.19 7.52 -27.57
CA ARG A 190 19.88 7.25 -28.18
C ARG A 190 19.12 8.51 -28.59
N CYS A 191 19.05 9.52 -27.73
CA CYS A 191 18.25 10.73 -27.98
C CYS A 191 19.09 12.00 -28.17
N GLN A 192 20.42 11.88 -28.20
CA GLN A 192 21.38 12.96 -28.41
C GLN A 192 21.22 14.17 -27.46
N LYS A 193 20.57 13.96 -26.30
CA LYS A 193 20.36 15.01 -25.30
C LYS A 193 21.59 15.08 -24.39
N ARG A 194 22.13 16.28 -24.21
CA ARG A 194 23.17 16.59 -23.23
C ARG A 194 22.55 16.92 -21.87
N PHE A 195 23.12 16.41 -20.79
CA PHE A 195 22.69 16.62 -19.41
C PHE A 195 23.85 16.45 -18.42
#